data_AF-A0AAN7Q368-F1
#
_entry.id   AF-A0AAN7Q368-F1
#
_cell.length_a   1.000
_cell.length_b   1.000
_cell.length_c   1.000
_cell.angle_alpha   90.00
_cell.angle_beta   90.00
_cell.angle_gamma   90.00
#
_symmetry.space_group_name_H-M   'P 1'
#
loop_
_entity.id
_entity.type
_entity.pdbx_description
1 polymer ?
#
loop_
_entity_poly.entity_id
_entity_poly.type
_entity_poly.pdbx_seq_one_letter_code
_entity_poly.pdbx_strand_id
1 'polypeptide(L)'
;MAACASLAKLNVLSSSQWIGQQPFSQRPSRLSSPRRVSFAIRAAGGYSDELVQTAKSIASPGRGILAIDESNATCGKRLASIGLDNTETNRQAYRQLLLTTPGLGEYISGAILFEETLYQSTTDGKNFVDCLKEKHILPGIKVDKGLVPLPGSNNESWCQGLDGLASRSAEYYKQGARFAKWRTVVSIPCGPSALAVKEAAWGLARYASISQDNGLVPIVEPEILLDGDHPIERTLEVAEKVWSEVFFYLAENNVLFEGILLKPSMVTPGAEHKDKASPETIAKYTLTMLQRRVPPAVPGIMFLSGGQSEVEATLNLNAMNQSPNPWHVSFSYARALQNTVLKTWKGLPENIEVAQKSLLVRAKANSLAQLGKYSAEGEGEEAKKGMFVKGYTY
;
A
#
# COMPACT_ATOMS: atom_id res chain seq x y z
N MET A 1 -40.96 -28.13 54.37
CA MET A 1 -40.30 -27.68 55.62
C MET A 1 -39.09 -28.57 55.86
N ALA A 2 -37.90 -27.98 56.08
CA ALA A 2 -36.64 -28.58 56.57
C ALA A 2 -36.01 -29.73 55.72
N ALA A 3 -34.85 -29.56 55.09
CA ALA A 3 -33.47 -29.45 55.62
C ALA A 3 -32.87 -30.79 56.13
N CYS A 4 -31.75 -31.22 55.51
CA CYS A 4 -30.48 -31.70 56.13
C CYS A 4 -29.71 -32.77 55.32
N ALA A 5 -28.54 -32.34 54.83
CA ALA A 5 -27.20 -32.90 55.03
C ALA A 5 -26.87 -34.42 54.92
N SER A 6 -26.00 -34.69 53.94
CA SER A 6 -24.66 -35.32 54.08
C SER A 6 -24.43 -36.85 54.10
N LEU A 7 -23.36 -37.19 53.37
CA LEU A 7 -22.31 -38.20 53.59
C LEU A 7 -22.44 -39.61 52.98
N ALA A 8 -21.31 -39.97 52.36
CA ALA A 8 -21.02 -41.12 51.50
C ALA A 8 -20.79 -42.43 52.26
N LYS A 9 -20.85 -43.56 51.54
CA LYS A 9 -20.07 -44.78 51.85
C LYS A 9 -19.85 -45.64 50.60
N LEU A 10 -18.58 -46.01 50.42
CA LEU A 10 -18.03 -46.98 49.48
C LEU A 10 -18.59 -48.40 49.72
N ASN A 11 -18.64 -49.21 48.66
CA ASN A 11 -18.60 -50.67 48.76
C ASN A 11 -17.67 -51.26 47.71
N VAL A 12 -16.70 -52.04 48.17
CA VAL A 12 -15.75 -52.88 47.43
C VAL A 12 -16.04 -54.33 47.81
N LEU A 13 -16.14 -55.22 46.83
CA LEU A 13 -16.03 -56.69 46.93
C LEU A 13 -15.36 -57.15 45.61
N SER A 14 -14.06 -57.46 45.55
CA SER A 14 -13.35 -58.72 45.90
C SER A 14 -13.91 -59.95 45.16
N SER A 15 -13.29 -60.39 44.04
CA SER A 15 -12.32 -61.53 43.93
C SER A 15 -13.03 -62.91 43.91
N SER A 16 -12.82 -63.90 43.04
CA SER A 16 -11.70 -64.34 42.20
C SER A 16 -12.21 -65.45 41.26
N GLN A 17 -11.61 -65.62 40.08
CA GLN A 17 -11.44 -66.94 39.48
C GLN A 17 -10.17 -66.97 38.63
N TRP A 18 -9.50 -68.12 38.69
CA TRP A 18 -8.08 -68.32 38.43
C TRP A 18 -7.71 -68.44 36.94
N ILE A 19 -6.47 -68.02 36.72
CA ILE A 19 -5.55 -68.15 35.58
C ILE A 19 -5.47 -69.56 34.99
N GLY A 20 -5.36 -69.63 33.65
CA GLY A 20 -4.91 -70.82 32.93
C GLY A 20 -4.62 -70.60 31.43
N GLN A 21 -3.40 -70.12 31.16
CA GLN A 21 -2.60 -70.32 29.93
C GLN A 21 -3.09 -69.77 28.56
N GLN A 22 -2.31 -68.86 27.96
CA GLN A 22 -1.73 -68.99 26.61
C GLN A 22 -0.57 -67.99 26.40
N PRO A 23 0.43 -68.31 25.54
CA PRO A 23 1.76 -67.69 25.57
C PRO A 23 1.87 -66.39 24.75
N PHE A 24 2.86 -65.59 25.14
CA PHE A 24 3.38 -64.43 24.42
C PHE A 24 3.66 -64.76 22.94
N SER A 25 2.88 -64.17 22.04
CA SER A 25 3.20 -64.07 20.61
C SER A 25 2.78 -62.69 20.09
N GLN A 26 3.80 -61.85 19.91
CA GLN A 26 3.92 -60.73 18.97
C GLN A 26 2.60 -60.10 18.46
N ARG A 27 2.24 -58.93 19.02
CA ARG A 27 1.37 -57.97 18.30
C ARG A 27 2.18 -57.36 17.14
N PRO A 28 1.66 -57.33 15.90
CA PRO A 28 2.29 -56.53 14.86
C PRO A 28 2.09 -55.05 15.24
N SER A 29 3.21 -54.33 15.37
CA SER A 29 3.20 -52.87 15.43
C SER A 29 2.57 -52.35 14.14
N ARG A 30 1.29 -51.96 14.18
CA ARG A 30 0.76 -51.05 13.18
C ARG A 30 1.42 -49.71 13.41
N LEU A 31 2.57 -49.52 12.77
CA LEU A 31 3.13 -48.19 12.51
C LEU A 31 2.01 -47.40 11.82
N SER A 32 1.40 -46.48 12.56
CA SER A 32 0.54 -45.47 11.97
C SER A 32 1.43 -44.70 11.01
N SER A 33 1.23 -44.90 9.71
CA SER A 33 1.77 -44.03 8.68
C SER A 33 1.51 -42.58 9.13
N PRO A 34 2.53 -41.70 9.13
CA PRO A 34 2.26 -40.30 9.38
C PRO A 34 1.29 -39.88 8.28
N ARG A 35 0.06 -39.46 8.65
CA ARG A 35 -0.81 -38.75 7.72
C ARG A 35 -0.01 -37.53 7.27
N ARG A 36 0.58 -37.61 6.07
CA ARG A 36 1.03 -36.42 5.35
C ARG A 36 -0.22 -35.60 5.15
N VAL A 37 -0.41 -34.59 6.00
CA VAL A 37 -1.23 -33.46 5.64
C VAL A 37 -0.42 -32.73 4.58
N SER A 38 -0.59 -33.13 3.32
CA SER A 38 -0.08 -32.35 2.20
C SER A 38 -0.92 -31.08 2.16
N PHE A 39 -0.47 -30.03 2.84
CA PHE A 39 -0.86 -28.69 2.44
C PHE A 39 -0.22 -28.45 1.09
N ALA A 40 -0.92 -28.81 0.02
CA ALA A 40 -0.65 -28.23 -1.28
C ALA A 40 -1.28 -26.83 -1.26
N ILE A 41 -0.56 -25.84 -0.75
CA ILE A 41 -0.89 -24.43 -1.03
C ILE A 41 0.35 -23.77 -1.62
N ARG A 42 0.63 -24.18 -2.85
CA ARG A 42 1.09 -23.29 -3.91
C ARG A 42 0.49 -23.85 -5.20
N ALA A 43 -0.70 -23.38 -5.55
CA ALA A 43 -0.81 -22.88 -6.91
C ALA A 43 -0.11 -21.51 -6.88
N ALA A 44 1.21 -21.51 -6.67
CA ALA A 44 1.97 -20.37 -7.13
C ALA A 44 1.67 -20.35 -8.62
N GLY A 45 0.87 -19.37 -9.06
CA GLY A 45 0.91 -18.99 -10.46
C GLY A 45 2.38 -18.88 -10.85
N GLY A 46 2.72 -19.17 -12.11
CA GLY A 46 4.09 -19.19 -12.61
C GLY A 46 4.86 -17.85 -12.51
N TYR A 47 4.36 -16.90 -11.70
CA TYR A 47 4.82 -15.55 -11.54
C TYR A 47 5.67 -15.30 -10.28
N SER A 48 5.89 -16.28 -9.39
CA SER A 48 6.59 -16.01 -8.11
C SER A 48 7.94 -15.28 -8.30
N ASP A 49 8.79 -15.79 -9.19
CA ASP A 49 10.09 -15.16 -9.48
C ASP A 49 9.93 -13.79 -10.17
N GLU A 50 8.95 -13.66 -11.08
CA GLU A 50 8.63 -12.40 -11.75
C GLU A 50 8.14 -11.33 -10.76
N LEU A 51 7.30 -11.70 -9.80
CA LEU A 51 6.79 -10.82 -8.74
C LEU A 51 7.93 -10.29 -7.88
N VAL A 52 8.82 -11.18 -7.43
CA VAL A 52 10.00 -10.79 -6.63
C VAL A 52 10.91 -9.87 -7.43
N GLN A 53 11.17 -10.18 -8.70
CA GLN A 53 12.01 -9.35 -9.57
C GLN A 53 11.38 -7.98 -9.86
N THR A 54 10.06 -7.95 -10.09
CA THR A 54 9.30 -6.73 -10.33
C THR A 54 9.33 -5.84 -9.09
N ALA A 55 9.04 -6.40 -7.90
CA ALA A 55 9.03 -5.64 -6.66
C ALA A 55 10.41 -5.04 -6.34
N LYS A 56 11.50 -5.80 -6.54
CA LYS A 56 12.88 -5.29 -6.44
C LYS A 56 13.21 -4.21 -7.48
N SER A 57 12.71 -4.35 -8.70
CA SER A 57 12.95 -3.36 -9.76
C SER A 57 12.26 -2.03 -9.44
N ILE A 58 11.04 -2.08 -8.88
CA ILE A 58 10.35 -0.90 -8.38
C ILE A 58 11.12 -0.30 -7.19
N ALA A 59 11.54 -1.13 -6.24
CA ALA A 59 12.29 -0.76 -5.04
C ALA A 59 13.81 -0.59 -5.29
N SER A 60 14.18 0.15 -6.34
CA SER A 60 15.57 0.33 -6.75
C SER A 60 16.18 1.66 -6.27
N PRO A 61 17.50 1.70 -5.98
CA PRO A 61 18.17 2.90 -5.47
C PRO A 61 17.89 4.16 -6.30
N GLY A 62 17.57 5.25 -5.60
CA GLY A 62 17.30 6.56 -6.19
C GLY A 62 15.99 6.64 -6.98
N ARG A 63 15.11 5.64 -6.91
CA ARG A 63 13.84 5.67 -7.66
C ARG A 63 12.62 5.46 -6.77
N GLY A 64 11.49 5.98 -7.23
CA GLY A 64 10.19 5.78 -6.58
C GLY A 64 9.05 5.71 -7.60
N ILE A 65 7.81 5.84 -7.11
CA ILE A 65 6.60 5.66 -7.91
C ILE A 65 5.90 7.00 -8.13
N LEU A 66 5.53 7.27 -9.39
CA LEU A 66 4.62 8.35 -9.76
C LEU A 66 3.18 7.83 -9.70
N ALA A 67 2.39 8.31 -8.75
CA ALA A 67 0.98 7.91 -8.63
C ALA A 67 0.09 8.89 -9.42
N ILE A 68 -0.41 8.46 -10.58
CA ILE A 68 -1.29 9.21 -11.50
C ILE A 68 -2.61 8.46 -11.73
N ASP A 69 -3.03 7.71 -10.71
CA ASP A 69 -4.20 6.86 -10.67
C ASP A 69 -5.43 7.57 -10.11
N GLU A 70 -5.46 8.90 -10.19
CA GLU A 70 -6.67 9.65 -9.87
C GLU A 70 -7.82 9.16 -10.75
N SER A 71 -8.96 8.86 -10.12
CA SER A 71 -10.21 8.59 -10.84
C SER A 71 -10.60 9.79 -11.70
N ASN A 72 -11.48 9.60 -12.68
CA ASN A 72 -11.97 10.71 -13.50
C ASN A 72 -12.55 11.85 -12.65
N ALA A 73 -13.24 11.53 -11.55
CA ALA A 73 -13.77 12.52 -10.62
C ALA A 73 -12.65 13.30 -9.90
N THR A 74 -11.64 12.60 -9.39
CA THR A 74 -10.53 13.23 -8.66
C THR A 74 -9.60 14.01 -9.58
N CYS A 75 -9.29 13.49 -10.77
CA CYS A 75 -8.57 14.23 -11.80
C CYS A 75 -9.36 15.50 -12.19
N GLY A 76 -10.68 15.41 -12.31
CA GLY A 76 -11.55 16.57 -12.55
C GLY A 76 -11.42 17.66 -11.49
N LYS A 77 -11.41 17.32 -10.19
CA LYS A 77 -11.16 18.30 -9.11
C LYS A 77 -9.79 18.97 -9.25
N ARG A 78 -8.76 18.22 -9.69
CA ARG A 78 -7.42 18.78 -9.93
C ARG A 78 -7.43 19.72 -11.13
N LEU A 79 -8.02 19.33 -12.26
CA LEU A 79 -8.14 20.17 -13.46
C LEU A 79 -8.93 21.46 -13.18
N ALA A 80 -10.04 21.37 -12.43
CA ALA A 80 -10.84 22.53 -12.04
C ALA A 80 -10.03 23.56 -11.23
N SER A 81 -9.06 23.12 -10.42
CA SER A 81 -8.20 24.03 -9.64
C SER A 81 -7.30 24.94 -10.48
N ILE A 82 -7.11 24.61 -11.77
CA ILE A 82 -6.38 25.42 -12.75
C ILE A 82 -7.31 25.96 -13.85
N GLY A 83 -8.63 25.90 -13.64
CA GLY A 83 -9.62 26.45 -14.56
C GLY A 83 -9.93 25.58 -15.78
N LEU A 84 -9.61 24.28 -15.76
CA LEU A 84 -9.91 23.36 -16.87
C LEU A 84 -11.12 22.47 -16.56
N ASP A 85 -11.88 22.18 -17.62
CA ASP A 85 -12.99 21.22 -17.57
C ASP A 85 -12.49 19.77 -17.47
N ASN A 86 -13.31 18.92 -16.86
CA ASN A 86 -13.04 17.49 -16.74
C ASN A 86 -13.44 16.71 -18.00
N THR A 87 -12.75 16.97 -19.12
CA THR A 87 -12.91 16.22 -20.37
C THR A 87 -11.87 15.13 -20.50
N GLU A 88 -12.16 14.09 -21.28
CA GLU A 88 -11.18 13.04 -21.59
C GLU A 88 -9.92 13.63 -22.22
N THR A 89 -10.07 14.56 -23.16
CA THR A 89 -8.96 15.27 -23.81
C THR A 89 -8.05 15.97 -22.80
N ASN A 90 -8.61 16.66 -21.80
CA ASN A 90 -7.80 17.34 -20.78
C ASN A 90 -7.09 16.35 -19.86
N ARG A 91 -7.76 15.24 -19.50
CA ARG A 91 -7.14 14.16 -18.72
C ARG A 91 -6.00 13.50 -19.50
N GLN A 92 -6.22 13.16 -20.76
CA GLN A 92 -5.22 12.60 -21.66
C GLN A 92 -4.04 13.55 -21.84
N ALA A 93 -4.28 14.84 -22.12
CA ALA A 93 -3.22 15.84 -22.28
C ALA A 93 -2.36 15.96 -21.01
N TYR A 94 -2.99 15.94 -19.83
CA TYR A 94 -2.27 15.97 -18.56
C TYR A 94 -1.42 14.71 -18.35
N ARG A 95 -1.97 13.52 -18.64
CA ARG A 95 -1.21 12.25 -18.54
C ARG A 95 -0.07 12.20 -19.55
N GLN A 96 -0.30 12.66 -20.78
CA GLN A 96 0.72 12.76 -21.82
C GLN A 96 1.87 13.68 -21.41
N LEU A 97 1.57 14.84 -20.81
CA LEU A 97 2.59 15.74 -20.26
C LEU A 97 3.50 15.00 -19.28
N LEU A 98 2.93 14.28 -18.32
CA LEU A 98 3.69 13.55 -17.30
C LEU A 98 4.51 12.41 -17.93
N LEU A 99 3.87 11.56 -18.73
CA LEU A 99 4.45 10.30 -19.23
C LEU A 99 5.45 10.49 -20.37
N THR A 100 5.41 11.63 -21.06
CA THR A 100 6.38 11.96 -22.12
C THR A 100 7.56 12.80 -21.61
N THR A 101 7.62 13.10 -20.30
CA THR A 101 8.73 13.85 -19.69
C THR A 101 10.08 13.16 -19.97
N PRO A 102 11.02 13.82 -20.67
CA PRO A 102 12.36 13.27 -20.91
C PRO A 102 13.11 13.02 -19.60
N GLY A 103 13.88 11.94 -19.50
CA GLY A 103 14.70 11.64 -18.30
C GLY A 103 13.92 11.17 -17.06
N LEU A 104 12.59 11.08 -17.10
CA LEU A 104 11.78 10.71 -15.93
C LEU A 104 12.17 9.35 -15.31
N GLY A 105 12.60 8.40 -16.14
CA GLY A 105 13.02 7.06 -15.75
C GLY A 105 14.27 6.99 -14.86
N GLU A 106 15.05 8.07 -14.78
CA GLU A 106 16.19 8.19 -13.87
C GLU A 106 15.73 8.17 -12.40
N TYR A 107 14.53 8.67 -12.12
CA TYR A 107 14.01 8.91 -10.78
C TYR A 107 12.73 8.14 -10.47
N ILE A 108 12.03 7.67 -11.50
CA ILE A 108 10.78 6.93 -11.38
C ILE A 108 11.00 5.50 -11.86
N SER A 109 10.66 4.53 -11.01
CA SER A 109 10.73 3.09 -11.32
C SER A 109 9.36 2.51 -11.68
N GLY A 110 8.27 3.14 -11.24
CA GLY A 110 6.91 2.72 -11.57
C GLY A 110 5.93 3.89 -11.67
N ALA A 111 4.87 3.73 -12.46
CA ALA A 111 3.77 4.68 -12.54
C ALA A 111 2.43 3.98 -12.32
N ILE A 112 1.66 4.39 -11.31
CA ILE A 112 0.31 3.84 -11.07
C ILE A 112 -0.66 4.60 -11.94
N LEU A 113 -1.38 3.88 -12.81
CA LEU A 113 -2.35 4.42 -13.75
C LEU A 113 -3.78 4.17 -13.25
N PHE A 114 -4.70 5.01 -13.71
CA PHE A 114 -6.13 4.70 -13.71
C PHE A 114 -6.48 3.89 -14.96
N GLU A 115 -7.59 3.15 -14.93
CA GLU A 115 -7.99 2.25 -16.02
C GLU A 115 -8.09 2.99 -17.37
N GLU A 116 -8.71 4.18 -17.40
CA GLU A 116 -8.77 5.01 -18.61
C GLU A 116 -7.36 5.27 -19.19
N THR A 117 -6.38 5.61 -18.34
CA THR A 117 -5.01 5.91 -18.76
C THR A 117 -4.24 4.67 -19.23
N LEU A 118 -4.53 3.48 -18.69
CA LEU A 118 -3.86 2.23 -19.08
C LEU A 118 -4.14 1.85 -20.54
N TYR A 119 -5.31 2.23 -21.06
CA TYR A 119 -5.76 1.98 -22.44
C TYR A 119 -5.68 3.22 -23.33
N GLN A 120 -5.20 4.35 -22.81
CA GLN A 120 -5.01 5.56 -23.59
C GLN A 120 -3.65 5.61 -24.31
N SER A 121 -3.62 6.44 -25.33
CA SER A 121 -2.44 6.77 -26.11
C SER A 121 -2.15 8.25 -26.06
N THR A 122 -0.95 8.63 -26.45
CA THR A 122 -0.61 10.00 -26.79
C THR A 122 -1.39 10.46 -28.04
N THR A 123 -1.43 11.77 -28.28
CA THR A 123 -2.06 12.38 -29.46
C THR A 123 -1.46 11.91 -30.79
N ASP A 124 -0.20 11.45 -30.80
CA ASP A 124 0.48 10.84 -31.96
C ASP A 124 0.31 9.32 -32.04
N GLY A 125 -0.56 8.73 -31.21
CA GLY A 125 -1.02 7.34 -31.34
C GLY A 125 -0.22 6.30 -30.56
N LYS A 126 0.78 6.71 -29.77
CA LYS A 126 1.61 5.79 -28.97
C LYS A 126 0.96 5.47 -27.64
N ASN A 127 0.84 4.19 -27.30
CA ASN A 127 0.24 3.78 -26.03
C ASN A 127 1.05 4.34 -24.84
N PHE A 128 0.38 4.81 -23.80
CA PHE A 128 1.06 5.31 -22.59
C PHE A 128 1.91 4.23 -21.90
N VAL A 129 1.48 2.97 -21.97
CA VAL A 129 2.26 1.82 -21.50
C VAL A 129 3.63 1.73 -22.20
N ASP A 130 3.69 2.01 -23.50
CA ASP A 130 4.94 1.92 -24.26
C ASP A 130 5.83 3.14 -23.98
N CYS A 131 5.24 4.33 -23.78
CA CYS A 131 5.95 5.52 -23.30
C CYS A 131 6.69 5.28 -21.97
N LEU A 132 6.08 4.49 -21.07
CA LEU A 132 6.65 4.10 -19.78
C LEU A 132 7.79 3.07 -19.96
N LYS A 133 7.55 2.01 -20.73
CA LYS A 133 8.53 0.94 -20.97
C LYS A 133 9.83 1.46 -21.58
N GLU A 134 9.75 2.38 -22.54
CA GLU A 134 10.93 3.01 -23.13
C GLU A 134 11.77 3.83 -22.16
N LYS A 135 11.16 4.31 -21.07
CA LYS A 135 11.84 5.02 -19.99
C LYS A 135 12.22 4.08 -18.85
N HIS A 136 12.06 2.76 -19.02
CA HIS A 136 12.26 1.76 -17.96
C HIS A 136 11.42 2.01 -16.70
N ILE A 137 10.22 2.57 -16.89
CA ILE A 137 9.23 2.76 -15.84
C ILE A 137 8.20 1.62 -15.98
N LEU A 138 7.98 0.88 -14.89
CA LEU A 138 6.99 -0.18 -14.86
C LEU A 138 5.56 0.42 -14.83
N PRO A 139 4.63 -0.03 -15.67
CA PRO A 139 3.22 0.34 -15.56
C PRO A 139 2.56 -0.40 -14.40
N GLY A 140 1.80 0.32 -13.58
CA GLY A 140 0.95 -0.24 -12.53
C GLY A 140 -0.48 0.25 -12.68
N ILE A 141 -1.41 -0.41 -12.01
CA ILE A 141 -2.85 -0.15 -12.16
C ILE A 141 -3.56 -0.06 -10.80
N LYS A 142 -4.38 0.97 -10.59
CA LYS A 142 -5.32 0.99 -9.47
C LYS A 142 -6.49 0.03 -9.76
N VAL A 143 -6.73 -0.91 -8.85
CA VAL A 143 -7.75 -1.96 -9.05
C VAL A 143 -8.90 -1.91 -8.06
N ASP A 144 -8.77 -1.15 -6.97
CA ASP A 144 -9.88 -0.92 -6.06
C ASP A 144 -11.02 -0.12 -6.73
N LYS A 145 -12.25 -0.32 -6.27
CA LYS A 145 -13.46 0.39 -6.73
C LYS A 145 -13.90 1.46 -5.74
N GLY A 146 -12.96 1.97 -4.94
CA GLY A 146 -13.21 3.06 -4.00
C GLY A 146 -13.79 2.63 -2.66
N LEU A 147 -14.03 3.64 -1.83
CA LEU A 147 -14.51 3.51 -0.46
C LEU A 147 -16.03 3.68 -0.40
N VAL A 148 -16.67 2.92 0.47
CA VAL A 148 -18.08 3.09 0.82
C VAL A 148 -18.24 3.09 2.34
N PRO A 149 -19.32 3.68 2.89
CA PRO A 149 -19.58 3.65 4.32
C PRO A 149 -19.61 2.21 4.85
N LEU A 150 -18.95 1.98 5.98
CA LEU A 150 -18.95 0.70 6.67
C LEU A 150 -20.22 0.60 7.54
N PRO A 151 -21.17 -0.30 7.23
CA PRO A 151 -22.41 -0.41 8.00
C PRO A 151 -22.14 -0.77 9.47
N GLY A 152 -22.87 -0.14 10.38
CA GLY A 152 -22.70 -0.38 11.83
C GLY A 152 -21.42 0.22 12.43
N SER A 153 -20.69 1.05 11.69
CA SER A 153 -19.52 1.79 12.17
C SER A 153 -19.81 3.26 12.47
N ASN A 154 -18.84 3.94 13.09
CA ASN A 154 -18.93 5.37 13.40
C ASN A 154 -18.41 6.24 12.24
N ASN A 155 -19.13 6.26 11.11
CA ASN A 155 -18.69 6.94 9.87
C ASN A 155 -17.32 6.45 9.35
N GLU A 156 -16.97 5.19 9.61
CA GLU A 156 -15.80 4.56 9.01
C GLU A 156 -16.16 4.06 7.60
N SER A 157 -15.16 3.67 6.83
CA SER A 157 -15.33 3.20 5.45
C SER A 157 -14.65 1.86 5.23
N TRP A 158 -15.10 1.12 4.22
CA TRP A 158 -14.40 -0.05 3.70
C TRP A 158 -14.27 0.06 2.18
N CYS A 159 -13.36 -0.72 1.61
CA CYS A 159 -13.03 -0.61 0.20
C CYS A 159 -13.59 -1.78 -0.61
N GLN A 160 -14.19 -1.48 -1.76
CA GLN A 160 -14.79 -2.46 -2.67
C GLN A 160 -13.85 -2.78 -3.85
N GLY A 161 -14.15 -3.86 -4.58
CA GLY A 161 -13.48 -4.17 -5.86
C GLY A 161 -13.01 -5.61 -6.04
N LEU A 162 -13.26 -6.50 -5.07
CA LEU A 162 -12.86 -7.91 -5.15
C LEU A 162 -13.64 -8.68 -6.22
N ASP A 163 -14.90 -8.30 -6.45
CA ASP A 163 -15.74 -8.91 -7.49
C ASP A 163 -15.13 -8.72 -8.88
N GLY A 164 -14.84 -9.84 -9.54
CA GLY A 164 -14.20 -9.88 -10.85
C GLY A 164 -12.73 -9.46 -10.86
N LEU A 165 -12.08 -9.27 -9.70
CA LEU A 165 -10.70 -8.78 -9.61
C LEU A 165 -9.70 -9.70 -10.33
N ALA A 166 -9.87 -11.03 -10.26
CA ALA A 166 -8.97 -11.97 -10.93
C ALA A 166 -8.95 -11.75 -12.45
N SER A 167 -10.14 -11.73 -13.08
CA SER A 167 -10.27 -11.48 -14.52
C SER A 167 -9.73 -10.12 -14.93
N ARG A 168 -9.99 -9.07 -14.15
CA ARG A 168 -9.44 -7.73 -14.40
C ARG A 168 -7.91 -7.72 -14.30
N SER A 169 -7.36 -8.36 -13.26
CA SER A 169 -5.91 -8.42 -13.05
C SER A 169 -5.19 -9.13 -14.19
N ALA A 170 -5.75 -10.25 -14.67
CA ALA A 170 -5.22 -10.96 -15.85
C ALA A 170 -5.25 -10.07 -17.11
N GLU A 171 -6.30 -9.27 -17.30
CA GLU A 171 -6.40 -8.37 -18.45
C GLU A 171 -5.43 -7.20 -18.35
N TYR A 172 -5.29 -6.60 -17.17
CA TYR A 172 -4.29 -5.54 -16.95
C TYR A 172 -2.86 -6.04 -17.14
N TYR A 173 -2.57 -7.28 -16.72
CA TYR A 173 -1.27 -7.91 -16.95
C TYR A 173 -0.95 -8.02 -18.46
N LYS A 174 -1.92 -8.48 -19.27
CA LYS A 174 -1.80 -8.53 -20.75
C LYS A 174 -1.60 -7.14 -21.36
N GLN A 175 -2.32 -6.15 -20.85
CA GLN A 175 -2.18 -4.75 -21.28
C GLN A 175 -0.82 -4.14 -20.90
N GLY A 176 -0.05 -4.78 -20.02
CA GLY A 176 1.34 -4.43 -19.70
C GLY A 176 1.55 -3.93 -18.27
N ALA A 177 0.52 -3.92 -17.42
CA ALA A 177 0.71 -3.67 -16.00
C ALA A 177 1.54 -4.80 -15.36
N ARG A 178 2.37 -4.45 -14.37
CA ARG A 178 3.19 -5.41 -13.61
C ARG A 178 3.01 -5.31 -12.11
N PHE A 179 2.31 -4.28 -11.66
CA PHE A 179 1.92 -4.13 -10.27
C PHE A 179 0.53 -3.50 -10.17
N ALA A 180 -0.12 -3.72 -9.05
CA ALA A 180 -1.44 -3.19 -8.76
C ALA A 180 -1.38 -2.31 -7.52
N LYS A 181 -2.41 -1.48 -7.33
CA LYS A 181 -2.61 -0.69 -6.12
C LYS A 181 -4.04 -0.86 -5.61
N TRP A 182 -4.19 -1.07 -4.31
CA TRP A 182 -5.47 -1.07 -3.63
C TRP A 182 -5.40 -0.20 -2.39
N ARG A 183 -6.21 0.85 -2.36
CA ARG A 183 -6.29 1.77 -1.22
C ARG A 183 -7.47 1.46 -0.33
N THR A 184 -7.22 1.22 0.95
CA THR A 184 -8.22 1.30 2.01
C THR A 184 -7.87 2.43 2.99
N VAL A 185 -8.81 2.83 3.84
CA VAL A 185 -8.58 3.88 4.84
C VAL A 185 -8.93 3.42 6.24
N VAL A 186 -8.20 3.97 7.20
CA VAL A 186 -8.49 3.85 8.62
C VAL A 186 -8.50 5.26 9.20
N SER A 187 -9.58 5.62 9.89
CA SER A 187 -9.76 6.95 10.48
C SER A 187 -9.27 6.94 11.93
N ILE A 188 -8.68 8.04 12.40
CA ILE A 188 -8.42 8.24 13.84
C ILE A 188 -9.60 8.98 14.49
N PRO A 189 -10.14 10.07 13.91
CA PRO A 189 -11.26 10.81 14.51
C PRO A 189 -12.55 10.00 14.65
N CYS A 190 -12.81 9.08 13.72
CA CYS A 190 -13.96 8.18 13.78
C CYS A 190 -13.73 6.99 14.72
N GLY A 191 -12.53 6.88 15.29
CA GLY A 191 -11.92 5.67 15.82
C GLY A 191 -11.31 4.83 14.70
N PRO A 192 -10.32 3.99 14.99
CA PRO A 192 -10.24 2.74 14.27
C PRO A 192 -10.95 1.69 15.13
N SER A 193 -12.22 1.43 14.83
CA SER A 193 -12.93 0.31 15.42
C SER A 193 -12.23 -0.99 15.05
N ALA A 194 -12.37 -2.03 15.88
CA ALA A 194 -11.83 -3.34 15.54
C ALA A 194 -12.39 -3.88 14.22
N LEU A 195 -13.66 -3.53 13.91
CA LEU A 195 -14.30 -3.90 12.66
C LEU A 195 -13.61 -3.23 11.46
N ALA A 196 -13.42 -1.92 11.47
CA ALA A 196 -12.80 -1.21 10.34
C ALA A 196 -11.36 -1.64 10.09
N VAL A 197 -10.58 -1.86 11.16
CA VAL A 197 -9.21 -2.37 11.03
C VAL A 197 -9.21 -3.77 10.41
N LYS A 198 -10.09 -4.67 10.87
CA LYS A 198 -10.22 -6.02 10.32
C LYS A 198 -10.66 -6.00 8.86
N GLU A 199 -11.67 -5.21 8.49
CA GLU A 199 -12.15 -5.10 7.12
C GLU A 199 -11.06 -4.55 6.17
N ALA A 200 -10.33 -3.53 6.62
CA ALA A 200 -9.19 -2.99 5.88
C ALA A 200 -8.11 -4.06 5.65
N ALA A 201 -7.71 -4.78 6.70
CA ALA A 201 -6.66 -5.79 6.63
C ALA A 201 -7.09 -7.02 5.81
N TRP A 202 -8.31 -7.53 6.01
CA TRP A 202 -8.85 -8.67 5.27
C TRP A 202 -9.01 -8.36 3.79
N GLY A 203 -9.59 -7.20 3.44
CA GLY A 203 -9.75 -6.78 2.06
C GLY A 203 -8.41 -6.67 1.32
N LEU A 204 -7.40 -6.06 1.95
CA LEU A 204 -6.04 -5.96 1.41
C LEU A 204 -5.41 -7.34 1.19
N ALA A 205 -5.58 -8.28 2.12
CA ALA A 205 -5.01 -9.61 1.99
C ALA A 205 -5.63 -10.42 0.85
N ARG A 206 -6.96 -10.35 0.69
CA ARG A 206 -7.68 -10.95 -0.45
C ARG A 206 -7.23 -10.36 -1.78
N TYR A 207 -7.13 -9.03 -1.85
CA TYR A 207 -6.62 -8.32 -3.02
C TYR A 207 -5.19 -8.76 -3.38
N ALA A 208 -4.30 -8.83 -2.39
CA ALA A 208 -2.89 -9.13 -2.61
C ALA A 208 -2.71 -10.56 -3.17
N SER A 209 -3.38 -11.54 -2.58
CA SER A 209 -3.37 -12.93 -3.08
C SER A 209 -3.89 -13.02 -4.52
N ILE A 210 -5.04 -12.40 -4.82
CA ILE A 210 -5.60 -12.40 -6.19
C ILE A 210 -4.65 -11.73 -7.18
N SER A 211 -4.00 -10.64 -6.80
CA SER A 211 -3.05 -9.93 -7.66
C SER A 211 -1.83 -10.80 -8.00
N GLN A 212 -1.26 -11.48 -7.00
CA GLN A 212 -0.12 -12.37 -7.18
C GLN A 212 -0.46 -13.57 -8.08
N ASP A 213 -1.64 -14.16 -7.92
CA ASP A 213 -2.11 -15.25 -8.79
C ASP A 213 -2.25 -14.82 -10.27
N ASN A 214 -2.35 -13.52 -10.53
CA ASN A 214 -2.48 -12.94 -11.86
C ASN A 214 -1.24 -12.14 -12.30
N GLY A 215 -0.08 -12.34 -11.65
CA GLY A 215 1.20 -11.78 -12.08
C GLY A 215 1.41 -10.30 -11.77
N LEU A 216 0.58 -9.70 -10.91
CA LEU A 216 0.73 -8.30 -10.49
C LEU A 216 1.27 -8.23 -9.06
N VAL A 217 2.37 -7.51 -8.86
CA VAL A 217 2.87 -7.17 -7.51
C VAL A 217 1.84 -6.27 -6.81
N PRO A 218 1.24 -6.67 -5.68
CA PRO A 218 0.30 -5.81 -4.99
C PRO A 218 1.01 -4.75 -4.14
N ILE A 219 0.61 -3.49 -4.33
CA ILE A 219 0.88 -2.41 -3.38
C ILE A 219 -0.23 -2.41 -2.34
N VAL A 220 0.14 -2.74 -1.10
CA VAL A 220 -0.76 -2.81 0.06
C VAL A 220 -0.81 -1.43 0.73
N GLU A 221 -1.94 -0.73 0.62
CA GLU A 221 -2.12 0.66 1.08
C GLU A 221 -3.25 0.78 2.12
N PRO A 222 -2.96 0.51 3.42
CA PRO A 222 -3.82 0.88 4.54
C PRO A 222 -3.52 2.33 4.96
N GLU A 223 -4.13 3.31 4.30
CA GLU A 223 -3.90 4.72 4.64
C GLU A 223 -4.58 5.08 5.96
N ILE A 224 -3.79 5.44 6.96
CA ILE A 224 -4.30 6.06 8.19
C ILE A 224 -4.46 7.54 7.91
N LEU A 225 -5.69 8.02 7.98
CA LEU A 225 -6.05 9.38 7.62
C LEU A 225 -5.39 10.40 8.54
N LEU A 226 -4.97 11.52 7.94
CA LEU A 226 -4.33 12.63 8.63
C LEU A 226 -5.32 13.48 9.45
N ASP A 227 -6.62 13.38 9.16
CA ASP A 227 -7.67 14.20 9.78
C ASP A 227 -7.67 14.12 11.31
N GLY A 228 -7.94 15.25 11.97
CA GLY A 228 -8.13 15.39 13.41
C GLY A 228 -6.99 16.07 14.16
N ASP A 229 -7.24 16.32 15.45
CA ASP A 229 -6.30 16.90 16.43
C ASP A 229 -5.80 15.79 17.36
N HIS A 230 -4.88 14.97 16.86
CA HIS A 230 -4.27 13.89 17.62
C HIS A 230 -2.75 14.02 17.58
N PRO A 231 -2.05 13.70 18.70
CA PRO A 231 -0.61 13.76 18.75
C PRO A 231 0.01 12.59 17.98
N ILE A 232 1.29 12.69 17.64
CA ILE A 232 2.01 11.68 16.83
C ILE A 232 2.04 10.29 17.49
N GLU A 233 2.04 10.23 18.83
CA GLU A 233 1.96 8.99 19.62
C GLU A 233 0.67 8.23 19.32
N ARG A 234 -0.44 8.94 19.13
CA ARG A 234 -1.72 8.32 18.80
C ARG A 234 -1.69 7.73 17.40
N THR A 235 -1.07 8.41 16.44
CA THR A 235 -0.85 7.88 15.09
C THR A 235 0.00 6.62 15.12
N LEU A 236 1.07 6.60 15.93
CA LEU A 236 1.92 5.42 16.11
C LEU A 236 1.14 4.24 16.67
N GLU A 237 0.38 4.43 17.74
CA GLU A 237 -0.44 3.39 18.37
C GLU A 237 -1.42 2.76 17.36
N VAL A 238 -2.12 3.61 16.60
CA VAL A 238 -3.07 3.15 15.58
C VAL A 238 -2.35 2.43 14.44
N ALA A 239 -1.23 2.99 13.96
CA ALA A 239 -0.45 2.38 12.89
C ALA A 239 0.09 1.00 13.27
N GLU A 240 0.55 0.85 14.51
CA GLU A 240 1.01 -0.45 15.00
C GLU A 240 -0.10 -1.50 15.00
N LYS A 241 -1.30 -1.12 15.44
CA LYS A 241 -2.46 -2.02 15.44
C LYS A 241 -2.87 -2.42 14.01
N VAL A 242 -2.98 -1.44 13.11
CA VAL A 242 -3.37 -1.68 11.72
C VAL A 242 -2.36 -2.57 11.00
N TRP A 243 -1.07 -2.27 11.08
CA TRP A 243 -0.05 -3.06 10.40
C TRP A 243 0.11 -4.47 10.98
N SER A 244 -0.13 -4.65 12.28
CA SER A 244 -0.18 -5.99 12.88
C SER A 244 -1.29 -6.86 12.26
N GLU A 245 -2.50 -6.33 12.11
CA GLU A 245 -3.65 -7.03 11.52
C GLU A 245 -3.45 -7.27 10.02
N VAL A 246 -2.88 -6.29 9.30
CA VAL A 246 -2.56 -6.43 7.87
C VAL A 246 -1.60 -7.60 7.64
N PHE A 247 -0.49 -7.68 8.36
CA PHE A 247 0.45 -8.79 8.18
C PHE A 247 -0.11 -10.14 8.65
N PHE A 248 -0.92 -10.15 9.72
CA PHE A 248 -1.64 -11.34 10.13
C PHE A 248 -2.50 -11.89 8.98
N TYR A 249 -3.36 -11.05 8.38
CA TYR A 249 -4.24 -11.51 7.31
C TYR A 249 -3.54 -11.76 5.98
N LEU A 250 -2.45 -11.04 5.66
CA LEU A 250 -1.60 -11.37 4.51
C LEU A 250 -1.02 -12.79 4.64
N ALA A 251 -0.56 -13.17 5.83
CA ALA A 251 -0.08 -14.53 6.10
C ALA A 251 -1.19 -15.57 5.99
N GLU A 252 -2.37 -15.31 6.57
CA GLU A 252 -3.54 -16.21 6.48
C GLU A 252 -4.03 -16.42 5.03
N ASN A 253 -3.78 -15.45 4.14
CA ASN A 253 -4.08 -15.55 2.71
C ASN A 253 -2.89 -16.04 1.87
N ASN A 254 -1.83 -16.56 2.49
CA ASN A 254 -0.65 -17.13 1.84
C ASN A 254 0.06 -16.17 0.87
N VAL A 255 0.04 -14.86 1.16
CA VAL A 255 0.68 -13.85 0.33
C VAL A 255 2.21 -13.95 0.42
N LEU A 256 2.89 -13.94 -0.74
CA LEU A 256 4.35 -13.93 -0.82
C LEU A 256 4.89 -12.53 -0.49
N PHE A 257 5.52 -12.35 0.68
CA PHE A 257 5.97 -11.02 1.13
C PHE A 257 7.12 -10.45 0.29
N GLU A 258 7.95 -11.28 -0.31
CA GLU A 258 9.02 -10.86 -1.23
C GLU A 258 8.47 -10.28 -2.54
N GLY A 259 7.20 -10.57 -2.84
CA GLY A 259 6.48 -10.13 -4.04
C GLY A 259 5.39 -9.10 -3.74
N ILE A 260 5.49 -8.33 -2.65
CA ILE A 260 4.61 -7.19 -2.37
C ILE A 260 5.40 -5.89 -2.24
N LEU A 261 4.70 -4.76 -2.26
CA LEU A 261 5.20 -3.47 -1.80
C LEU A 261 4.21 -2.90 -0.80
N LEU A 262 4.68 -2.09 0.15
CA LEU A 262 3.79 -1.38 1.08
C LEU A 262 3.68 0.07 0.69
N LYS A 263 2.50 0.67 0.90
CA LYS A 263 2.28 2.10 0.78
C LYS A 263 1.62 2.63 2.05
N PRO A 264 2.37 2.76 3.14
CA PRO A 264 1.89 3.37 4.39
C PRO A 264 1.79 4.89 4.28
N SER A 265 0.94 5.48 5.13
CA SER A 265 1.14 6.87 5.56
C SER A 265 2.35 6.97 6.48
N MET A 266 3.04 8.12 6.46
CA MET A 266 4.03 8.44 7.48
C MET A 266 3.34 8.64 8.83
N VAL A 267 4.04 8.34 9.92
CA VAL A 267 3.53 8.58 11.27
C VAL A 267 3.73 10.06 11.60
N THR A 268 2.67 10.85 11.50
CA THR A 268 2.67 12.29 11.76
C THR A 268 1.60 12.66 12.80
N PRO A 269 1.68 13.82 13.46
CA PRO A 269 0.52 14.39 14.13
C PRO A 269 -0.64 14.60 13.16
N GLY A 270 -1.85 14.68 13.68
CA GLY A 270 -3.02 15.02 12.89
C GLY A 270 -2.91 16.40 12.24
N ALA A 271 -3.62 16.61 11.14
CA ALA A 271 -3.56 17.86 10.37
C ALA A 271 -3.93 19.09 11.22
N GLU A 272 -4.88 18.90 12.13
CA GLU A 272 -5.44 19.95 13.00
C GLU A 272 -4.65 20.06 14.31
N HIS A 273 -3.66 19.19 14.53
CA HIS A 273 -2.81 19.24 15.72
C HIS A 273 -1.94 20.50 15.71
N LYS A 274 -1.92 21.19 16.86
CA LYS A 274 -1.26 22.48 17.03
C LYS A 274 0.23 22.41 16.76
N ASP A 275 0.90 21.38 17.27
CA ASP A 275 2.33 21.23 17.16
C ASP A 275 2.69 20.39 15.93
N LYS A 276 3.51 20.96 15.04
CA LYS A 276 4.08 20.21 13.91
C LYS A 276 5.32 19.46 14.37
N ALA A 277 5.45 18.22 13.91
CA ALA A 277 6.63 17.41 14.17
C ALA A 277 7.74 17.72 13.15
N SER A 278 8.99 17.72 13.61
CA SER A 278 10.14 17.85 12.71
C SER A 278 10.31 16.60 11.83
N PRO A 279 11.01 16.70 10.68
CA PRO A 279 11.31 15.53 9.85
C PRO A 279 12.01 14.39 10.59
N GLU A 280 12.92 14.70 11.51
CA GLU A 280 13.63 13.72 12.33
C GLU A 280 12.69 13.00 13.30
N THR A 281 11.72 13.74 13.85
CA THR A 281 10.68 13.17 14.74
C THR A 281 9.75 12.25 13.94
N ILE A 282 9.27 12.70 12.79
CA ILE A 282 8.43 11.90 11.89
C ILE A 282 9.17 10.63 11.46
N ALA A 283 10.44 10.76 11.07
CA ALA A 283 11.27 9.62 10.69
C ALA A 283 11.43 8.63 11.84
N LYS A 284 11.75 9.10 13.05
CA LYS A 284 11.89 8.23 14.24
C LYS A 284 10.63 7.41 14.50
N TYR A 285 9.46 8.04 14.55
CA TYR A 285 8.20 7.36 14.84
C TYR A 285 7.80 6.41 13.70
N THR A 286 7.99 6.85 12.45
CA THR A 286 7.68 6.03 11.28
C THR A 286 8.56 4.79 11.19
N LEU A 287 9.87 4.93 11.35
CA LEU A 287 10.80 3.79 11.34
C LEU A 287 10.57 2.86 12.54
N THR A 288 10.22 3.40 13.71
CA THR A 288 9.83 2.59 14.88
C THR A 288 8.62 1.71 14.56
N MET A 289 7.59 2.25 13.91
CA MET A 289 6.42 1.48 13.47
C MET A 289 6.81 0.37 12.50
N LEU A 290 7.61 0.68 11.47
CA LEU A 290 8.06 -0.31 10.50
C LEU A 290 8.85 -1.44 11.17
N GLN A 291 9.82 -1.11 12.03
CA GLN A 291 10.64 -2.08 12.78
C GLN A 291 9.82 -3.00 13.68
N ARG A 292 8.69 -2.54 14.21
CA ARG A 292 7.84 -3.33 15.08
C ARG A 292 6.87 -4.23 14.34
N ARG A 293 6.50 -3.90 13.09
CA ARG A 293 5.34 -4.52 12.41
C ARG A 293 5.61 -5.07 11.02
N VAL A 294 6.68 -4.65 10.35
CA VAL A 294 6.95 -5.04 8.97
C VAL A 294 8.05 -6.10 8.94
N PRO A 295 7.84 -7.27 8.32
CA PRO A 295 8.91 -8.26 8.11
C PRO A 295 9.98 -7.76 7.13
N PRO A 296 11.28 -8.05 7.34
CA PRO A 296 12.36 -7.73 6.40
C PRO A 296 12.24 -8.36 5.00
N ALA A 297 11.37 -9.37 4.84
CA ALA A 297 11.13 -10.01 3.55
C ALA A 297 10.50 -9.05 2.51
N VAL A 298 9.82 -8.00 2.96
CA VAL A 298 9.23 -6.98 2.07
C VAL A 298 10.36 -6.21 1.36
N PRO A 299 10.37 -6.10 0.01
CA PRO A 299 11.45 -5.41 -0.69
C PRO A 299 11.42 -3.89 -0.54
N GLY A 300 10.24 -3.27 -0.49
CA GLY A 300 10.12 -1.81 -0.52
C GLY A 300 8.90 -1.23 0.21
N ILE A 301 9.12 -0.06 0.82
CA ILE A 301 8.13 0.77 1.50
C ILE A 301 8.01 2.08 0.71
N MET A 302 6.91 2.23 -0.01
CA MET A 302 6.68 3.30 -0.99
C MET A 302 5.68 4.30 -0.42
N PHE A 303 6.13 5.20 0.45
CA PHE A 303 5.26 6.08 1.23
C PHE A 303 4.29 6.89 0.36
N LEU A 304 3.04 7.01 0.81
CA LEU A 304 2.12 8.03 0.29
C LEU A 304 2.47 9.40 0.92
N SER A 305 2.25 10.48 0.17
CA SER A 305 2.47 11.85 0.70
C SER A 305 1.32 12.35 1.56
N GLY A 306 0.11 11.79 1.40
CA GLY A 306 -1.07 12.26 2.12
C GLY A 306 -1.32 13.74 1.83
N GLY A 307 -1.58 14.53 2.88
CA GLY A 307 -1.78 15.98 2.80
C GLY A 307 -0.53 16.85 2.93
N GLN A 308 0.67 16.25 3.00
CA GLN A 308 1.93 16.97 3.15
C GLN A 308 2.23 17.85 1.92
N SER A 309 2.99 18.93 2.09
CA SER A 309 3.54 19.70 0.96
C SER A 309 4.55 18.88 0.14
N GLU A 310 4.94 19.38 -1.05
CA GLU A 310 5.98 18.73 -1.87
C GLU A 310 7.31 18.67 -1.10
N VAL A 311 7.67 19.75 -0.41
CA VAL A 311 8.92 19.83 0.37
C VAL A 311 8.85 19.01 1.66
N GLU A 312 7.74 19.06 2.40
CA GLU A 312 7.57 18.27 3.64
C GLU A 312 7.68 16.77 3.36
N ALA A 313 7.00 16.27 2.32
CA ALA A 313 7.07 14.87 1.94
C ALA A 313 8.49 14.44 1.54
N THR A 314 9.26 15.34 0.92
CA THR A 314 10.65 15.09 0.53
C THR A 314 11.59 15.09 1.75
N LEU A 315 11.44 16.07 2.65
CA LEU A 315 12.25 16.16 3.88
C LEU A 315 12.03 14.97 4.82
N ASN A 316 10.77 14.56 5.01
CA ASN A 316 10.44 13.42 5.87
C ASN A 316 11.01 12.12 5.29
N LEU A 317 10.90 11.91 3.98
CA LEU A 317 11.53 10.77 3.31
C LEU A 317 13.05 10.79 3.45
N ASN A 318 13.67 11.96 3.32
CA ASN A 318 15.11 12.13 3.46
C ASN A 318 15.57 11.74 4.86
N ALA A 319 14.90 12.26 5.90
CA ALA A 319 15.21 11.94 7.30
C ALA A 319 15.12 10.43 7.60
N MET A 320 14.14 9.73 7.01
CA MET A 320 14.04 8.26 7.15
C MET A 320 15.20 7.50 6.51
N ASN A 321 15.77 8.01 5.42
CA ASN A 321 16.88 7.37 4.70
C ASN A 321 18.27 7.78 5.22
N GLN A 322 18.35 8.68 6.20
CA GLN A 322 19.59 8.99 6.92
C GLN A 322 19.91 7.96 8.01
N SER A 323 19.03 6.97 8.21
CA SER A 323 19.24 5.82 9.07
C SER A 323 19.25 4.52 8.25
N PRO A 324 20.00 3.48 8.64
CA PRO A 324 19.94 2.18 7.98
C PRO A 324 18.55 1.57 8.07
N ASN A 325 18.05 1.04 6.95
CA ASN A 325 16.76 0.35 6.86
C ASN A 325 16.94 -1.05 6.26
N PRO A 326 16.25 -2.08 6.77
CA PRO A 326 16.26 -3.41 6.15
C PRO A 326 15.42 -3.46 4.87
N TRP A 327 14.54 -2.47 4.65
CA TRP A 327 13.74 -2.31 3.45
C TRP A 327 14.24 -1.13 2.61
N HIS A 328 13.87 -1.14 1.33
CA HIS A 328 14.01 0.05 0.49
C HIS A 328 12.92 1.08 0.84
N VAL A 329 13.28 2.15 1.54
CA VAL A 329 12.36 3.23 1.93
C VAL A 329 12.34 4.31 0.84
N SER A 330 11.22 4.42 0.13
CA SER A 330 11.05 5.30 -1.03
C SER A 330 9.63 5.91 -1.04
N PHE A 331 9.20 6.44 -2.19
CA PHE A 331 7.98 7.23 -2.36
C PHE A 331 7.02 6.60 -3.37
N SER A 332 5.73 6.78 -3.14
CA SER A 332 4.65 6.62 -4.13
C SER A 332 3.75 7.85 -4.07
N TYR A 333 4.19 8.91 -4.74
CA TYR A 333 3.63 10.24 -4.57
C TYR A 333 2.72 10.64 -5.73
N ALA A 334 1.57 11.22 -5.37
CA ALA A 334 0.67 11.89 -6.31
C ALA A 334 0.86 13.40 -6.20
N ARG A 335 0.14 14.06 -5.27
CA ARG A 335 0.19 15.50 -5.04
C ARG A 335 1.63 16.02 -4.88
N ALA A 336 2.47 15.33 -4.10
CA ALA A 336 3.86 15.73 -3.84
C ALA A 336 4.80 15.71 -5.06
N LEU A 337 4.39 15.13 -6.19
CA LEU A 337 5.13 15.17 -7.47
C LEU A 337 4.43 16.02 -8.55
N GLN A 338 3.17 16.37 -8.35
CA GLN A 338 2.30 16.85 -9.42
C GLN A 338 1.74 18.27 -9.19
N ASN A 339 1.75 18.79 -7.96
CA ASN A 339 1.06 20.04 -7.66
C ASN A 339 1.69 21.24 -8.38
N THR A 340 3.02 21.36 -8.31
CA THR A 340 3.76 22.40 -9.03
C THR A 340 3.63 22.21 -10.55
N VAL A 341 3.63 20.97 -11.03
CA VAL A 341 3.47 20.63 -12.46
C VAL A 341 2.14 21.15 -13.00
N LEU A 342 1.05 20.83 -12.32
CA LEU A 342 -0.30 21.19 -12.73
C LEU A 342 -0.48 22.73 -12.75
N LYS A 343 -0.01 23.43 -11.72
CA LYS A 343 -0.03 24.90 -11.64
C LYS A 343 0.84 25.57 -12.70
N THR A 344 1.94 24.93 -13.08
CA THR A 344 2.85 25.43 -14.13
C THR A 344 2.24 25.25 -15.51
N TRP A 345 1.62 24.09 -15.76
CA TRP A 345 1.02 23.77 -17.04
C TRP A 345 -0.19 24.65 -17.38
N LYS A 346 -1.14 24.79 -16.45
CA LYS A 346 -2.40 25.55 -16.63
C LYS A 346 -3.26 25.12 -17.83
N GLY A 347 -3.01 23.94 -18.41
CA GLY A 347 -3.71 23.48 -19.62
C GLY A 347 -3.16 24.03 -20.93
N LEU A 348 -2.07 24.79 -20.88
CA LEU A 348 -1.55 25.52 -22.03
C LEU A 348 -0.43 24.73 -22.72
N PRO A 349 -0.52 24.43 -24.03
CA PRO A 349 0.50 23.69 -24.77
C PRO A 349 1.90 24.32 -24.68
N GLU A 350 2.00 25.64 -24.69
CA GLU A 350 3.26 26.38 -24.56
C GLU A 350 3.96 26.16 -23.21
N ASN A 351 3.24 25.70 -22.19
CA ASN A 351 3.79 25.45 -20.86
C ASN A 351 4.23 24.00 -20.64
N ILE A 352 4.08 23.11 -21.63
CA ILE A 352 4.42 21.68 -21.48
C ILE A 352 5.87 21.50 -21.05
N GLU A 353 6.82 22.12 -21.74
CA GLU A 353 8.25 21.93 -21.43
C GLU A 353 8.62 22.41 -20.02
N VAL A 354 8.08 23.56 -19.60
CA VAL A 354 8.38 24.11 -18.26
C VAL A 354 7.71 23.29 -17.15
N ALA A 355 6.53 22.73 -17.40
CA ALA A 355 5.87 21.81 -16.49
C ALA A 355 6.59 20.44 -16.39
N GLN A 356 7.11 19.92 -17.51
CA GLN A 356 7.93 18.71 -17.50
C GLN A 356 9.24 18.90 -16.73
N LYS A 357 9.88 20.08 -16.89
CA LYS A 357 11.07 20.44 -16.10
C LYS A 357 10.76 20.49 -14.61
N SER A 358 9.61 21.04 -14.20
CA SER A 358 9.24 21.07 -12.78
C SER A 358 8.94 19.68 -12.21
N LEU A 359 8.37 18.77 -13.01
CA LEU A 359 8.24 17.35 -12.63
C LEU A 359 9.61 16.71 -12.38
N LEU A 360 10.57 16.90 -13.28
CA LEU A 360 11.93 16.37 -13.10
C LEU A 360 12.60 16.91 -11.85
N VAL A 361 12.45 18.21 -11.56
CA VAL A 361 12.99 18.82 -10.34
C VAL A 361 12.44 18.13 -9.09
N ARG A 362 11.13 17.85 -9.03
CA ARG A 362 10.53 17.11 -7.91
C ARG A 362 10.90 15.63 -7.89
N ALA A 363 10.98 14.97 -9.04
CA ALA A 363 11.39 13.58 -9.12
C ALA A 363 12.85 13.40 -8.63
N LYS A 364 13.75 14.30 -9.04
CA LYS A 364 15.15 14.32 -8.59
C LYS A 364 15.27 14.63 -7.09
N ALA A 365 14.48 15.57 -6.57
CA ALA A 365 14.45 15.87 -5.14
C ALA A 365 14.08 14.64 -4.30
N ASN A 366 13.03 13.92 -4.70
CA ASN A 366 12.59 12.68 -4.04
C ASN A 366 13.58 11.53 -4.23
N SER A 367 14.25 11.45 -5.38
CA SER A 367 15.37 10.52 -5.61
C SER A 367 16.52 10.76 -4.63
N LEU A 368 16.94 12.01 -4.45
CA LEU A 368 17.97 12.37 -3.47
C LEU A 368 17.52 12.09 -2.03
N ALA A 369 16.25 12.30 -1.73
CA ALA A 369 15.67 11.98 -0.42
C ALA A 369 15.66 10.48 -0.16
N GLN A 370 15.37 9.64 -1.16
CA GLN A 370 15.51 8.19 -1.06
C GLN A 370 16.96 7.81 -0.71
N LEU A 371 17.94 8.54 -1.23
CA LEU A 371 19.35 8.31 -0.92
C LEU A 371 19.84 8.96 0.39
N GLY A 372 18.97 9.68 1.13
CA GLY A 372 19.32 10.41 2.35
C GLY A 372 20.21 11.63 2.11
N LYS A 373 20.21 12.19 0.89
CA LYS A 373 21.14 13.23 0.41
C LYS A 373 20.44 14.52 -0.03
N TYR A 374 19.16 14.68 0.27
CA TYR A 374 18.40 15.86 -0.11
C TYR A 374 18.63 17.03 0.86
N SER A 375 18.71 18.24 0.32
CA SER A 375 18.68 19.51 1.04
C SER A 375 17.57 20.38 0.46
N ALA A 376 16.85 21.12 1.30
CA ALA A 376 15.79 22.05 0.89
C ALA A 376 16.31 23.45 0.52
N GLU A 377 17.62 23.64 0.41
CA GLU A 377 18.21 24.89 -0.05
C GLU A 377 17.75 25.24 -1.48
N GLY A 378 17.20 26.45 -1.66
CA GLY A 378 16.72 26.92 -2.97
C GLY A 378 15.30 26.51 -3.34
N GLU A 379 14.56 25.85 -2.44
CA GLU A 379 13.16 25.46 -2.67
C GLU A 379 12.21 26.67 -2.71
N GLY A 380 11.36 26.71 -3.74
CA GLY A 380 10.37 27.77 -3.93
C GLY A 380 9.23 27.74 -2.90
N GLU A 381 8.65 28.90 -2.59
CA GLU A 381 7.59 29.05 -1.57
C GLU A 381 6.34 28.21 -1.86
N GLU A 382 5.98 28.03 -3.14
CA GLU A 382 4.81 27.23 -3.51
C GLU A 382 4.97 25.74 -3.17
N ALA A 383 6.18 25.19 -3.29
CA ALA A 383 6.46 23.78 -2.99
C ALA A 383 6.39 23.48 -1.47
N LYS A 384 6.53 24.53 -0.64
CA LYS A 384 6.46 24.45 0.83
C LYS A 384 5.03 24.46 1.38
N LYS A 385 4.03 24.88 0.59
CA LYS A 385 2.63 24.98 1.05
C LYS A 385 1.99 23.60 1.21
N GLY A 386 1.45 23.33 2.40
CA GLY A 386 0.70 22.11 2.71
C GLY A 386 -0.50 21.89 1.78
N MET A 387 -0.85 20.63 1.53
CA MET A 387 -1.87 20.22 0.55
C MET A 387 -3.04 19.47 1.20
N PHE A 388 -3.18 19.54 2.52
CA PHE A 388 -4.24 18.90 3.27
C PHE A 388 -5.61 19.50 2.90
N VAL A 389 -6.58 18.62 2.73
CA VAL A 389 -7.99 18.97 2.53
C VAL A 389 -8.78 18.06 3.46
N LYS A 390 -9.54 18.66 4.39
CA LYS A 390 -10.35 17.92 5.35
C LYS A 390 -11.37 17.03 4.63
N GLY A 391 -11.44 15.76 5.01
CA GLY A 391 -12.36 14.79 4.41
C GLY A 391 -12.09 14.49 2.92
N TYR A 392 -10.83 14.58 2.48
CA TYR A 392 -10.47 14.31 1.08
C TYR A 392 -10.77 12.86 0.68
N THR A 393 -11.51 12.68 -0.42
CA THR A 393 -11.84 11.39 -1.01
C THR A 393 -11.35 11.31 -2.47
N TYR A 394 -10.69 10.18 -2.82
CA TYR A 394 -10.07 9.88 -4.12
C TYR A 394 -11.05 9.28 -5.15
#